data_AF-A0A564ZEM5-F1
#
_entry.id   AF-A0A564ZEM5-F1
#
_cell.length_a   1.000
_cell.length_b   1.000
_cell.length_c   1.000
_cell.angle_alpha   90.00
_cell.angle_beta   90.00
_cell.angle_gamma   90.00
#
_symmetry.space_group_name_H-M   'P 1'
#
loop_
_entity.id
_entity.type
_entity.pdbx_description
1 polymer ?
#
loop_
_entity_poly.entity_id
_entity_poly.type
_entity_poly.pdbx_seq_one_letter_code
_entity_poly.pdbx_strand_id
1 'polypeptide(L)'
;MSIISNAKELAELIKKVGDIELYRRIVELEGEIIELTRNNRELEEQLQKIKKQSNAIEKLTRKNSFYFLDNDNDPYCPYCVEVEQLAVHLHKTTKISGGRRMWACPSCKTEFAYWSE
;
A
#
# COMPACT_ATOMS: atom_id res chain seq x y z
N MET A 1 -2.02 -18.04 -23.40
CA MET A 1 -1.64 -19.33 -22.77
C MET A 1 -0.78 -19.01 -21.56
N SER A 2 -1.07 -19.61 -20.41
CA SER A 2 -0.34 -19.32 -19.16
C SER A 2 1.02 -20.01 -19.22
N ILE A 3 2.08 -19.41 -18.65
CA ILE A 3 3.39 -20.06 -18.57
C ILE A 3 3.32 -21.42 -17.86
N ILE A 4 2.36 -21.58 -16.95
CA ILE A 4 2.07 -22.83 -16.23
C ILE A 4 1.44 -23.89 -17.16
N SER A 5 0.60 -23.50 -18.14
CA SER A 5 0.05 -24.48 -19.08
C SER A 5 1.14 -25.04 -19.99
N ASN A 6 2.06 -24.18 -20.42
CA ASN A 6 3.18 -24.59 -21.27
C ASN A 6 4.15 -25.54 -20.55
N ALA A 7 4.43 -25.27 -19.26
CA ALA A 7 5.27 -26.14 -18.45
C ALA A 7 4.64 -27.53 -18.27
N LYS A 8 3.33 -27.59 -18.02
CA LYS A 8 2.56 -28.85 -17.89
C LYS A 8 2.59 -29.69 -19.16
N GLU A 9 2.37 -29.06 -20.30
CA GLU A 9 2.45 -29.73 -21.60
C GLU A 9 3.86 -30.29 -21.85
N LEU A 10 4.90 -29.54 -21.48
CA LEU A 10 6.30 -29.99 -21.59
C LEU A 10 6.58 -31.20 -20.68
N ALA A 11 6.08 -31.16 -19.43
CA ALA A 11 6.21 -32.26 -18.48
C ALA A 11 5.54 -33.54 -19.01
N GLU A 12 4.33 -33.42 -19.57
CA GLU A 12 3.60 -34.56 -20.15
C GLU A 12 4.30 -35.16 -21.37
N LEU A 13 4.88 -34.33 -22.23
CA LEU A 13 5.65 -34.78 -23.39
C LEU A 13 6.88 -35.57 -22.95
N ILE A 14 7.59 -35.09 -21.95
CA ILE A 14 8.83 -35.73 -21.47
C ILE A 14 8.55 -37.02 -20.71
N LYS A 15 7.44 -37.07 -19.97
CA LYS A 15 6.94 -38.32 -19.37
C LYS A 15 6.70 -39.40 -20.43
N LYS A 16 6.20 -39.04 -21.63
CA LYS A 16 6.00 -39.99 -22.74
C LYS A 16 7.32 -40.48 -23.35
N VAL A 17 8.38 -39.69 -23.27
CA VAL A 17 9.74 -40.06 -23.72
C VAL A 17 10.43 -40.98 -22.71
N GLY A 18 9.95 -41.04 -21.46
CA GLY A 18 10.44 -41.94 -20.41
C GLY A 18 11.65 -41.40 -19.63
N ASP A 19 12.03 -40.14 -19.85
CA ASP A 19 13.12 -39.50 -19.12
C ASP A 19 12.60 -38.95 -17.77
N ILE A 20 12.78 -39.77 -16.74
CA ILE A 20 12.31 -39.47 -15.37
C ILE A 20 13.10 -38.32 -14.73
N GLU A 21 14.38 -38.14 -15.07
CA GLU A 21 15.18 -37.05 -14.50
C GLU A 21 14.72 -35.71 -15.08
N LEU A 22 14.54 -35.65 -16.39
CA LEU A 22 14.04 -34.46 -17.07
C LEU A 22 12.61 -34.10 -16.62
N TYR A 23 11.76 -35.11 -16.40
CA TYR A 23 10.42 -34.90 -15.84
C TYR A 23 10.46 -34.26 -14.44
N ARG A 24 11.32 -34.77 -13.54
CA ARG A 24 11.48 -34.20 -12.18
C ARG A 24 11.90 -32.74 -12.21
N ARG A 25 12.91 -32.42 -13.03
CA ARG A 25 13.39 -31.02 -13.18
C ARG A 25 12.30 -30.09 -13.68
N ILE A 26 11.41 -30.55 -14.56
CA ILE A 26 10.30 -29.72 -15.05
C ILE A 26 9.24 -29.52 -13.97
N VAL A 27 8.91 -30.55 -13.20
CA VAL A 27 7.98 -30.40 -12.08
C VAL A 27 8.53 -29.44 -11.02
N GLU A 28 9.84 -29.48 -10.76
CA GLU A 28 10.51 -28.51 -9.89
C GLU A 28 10.41 -27.08 -10.45
N LEU A 29 10.72 -26.89 -11.74
CA LEU A 29 10.56 -25.60 -12.42
C LEU A 29 9.11 -25.10 -12.42
N GLU A 30 8.11 -25.98 -12.57
CA GLU A 30 6.70 -25.62 -12.41
C GLU A 30 6.41 -25.06 -11.02
N GLY A 31 6.95 -25.71 -9.99
CA GLY A 31 6.85 -25.24 -8.60
C GLY A 31 7.43 -23.83 -8.43
N GLU A 32 8.64 -23.61 -8.93
CA GLU A 32 9.30 -22.29 -8.89
C GLU A 32 8.49 -21.22 -9.65
N ILE A 33 7.96 -21.55 -10.83
CA ILE A 33 7.10 -20.64 -11.61
C ILE A 33 5.84 -20.26 -10.83
N ILE A 34 5.21 -21.20 -10.13
CA ILE A 34 4.02 -20.94 -9.31
C ILE A 34 4.37 -19.99 -8.17
N GLU A 35 5.47 -20.23 -7.46
CA GLU A 35 5.91 -19.38 -6.36
C GLU A 35 6.26 -17.97 -6.83
N LEU A 36 7.01 -17.84 -7.93
CA LEU A 36 7.33 -16.55 -8.53
C LEU A 36 6.08 -15.79 -8.97
N THR A 37 5.11 -16.48 -9.58
CA THR A 37 3.84 -15.87 -9.99
C THR A 37 3.06 -15.35 -8.78
N ARG A 38 3.02 -16.11 -7.68
CA ARG A 38 2.36 -15.70 -6.44
C ARG A 38 3.04 -14.48 -5.84
N ASN A 39 4.37 -14.51 -5.71
CA ASN A 39 5.14 -13.40 -5.14
C ASN A 39 5.02 -12.14 -5.98
N ASN A 40 5.04 -12.27 -7.31
CA ASN A 40 4.85 -11.14 -8.22
C ASN A 40 3.47 -10.48 -8.00
N ARG A 41 2.42 -11.28 -7.93
CA ARG A 41 1.07 -10.77 -7.64
C ARG A 41 0.99 -10.06 -6.29
N GLU A 42 1.59 -10.62 -5.25
CA GLU A 42 1.62 -9.99 -3.92
C GLU A 42 2.36 -8.65 -3.96
N LEU A 43 3.50 -8.58 -4.65
CA LEU A 43 4.26 -7.34 -4.84
C LEU A 43 3.48 -6.31 -5.66
N GLU A 44 2.79 -6.71 -6.73
CA GLU A 44 1.92 -5.83 -7.50
C GLU A 44 0.80 -5.25 -6.64
N GLU A 45 0.17 -6.06 -5.78
CA GLU A 45 -0.87 -5.62 -4.84
C GLU A 45 -0.31 -4.61 -3.82
N GLN A 46 0.87 -4.88 -3.25
CA GLN A 46 1.56 -3.96 -2.34
C GLN A 46 1.94 -2.64 -3.05
N LEU A 47 2.48 -2.71 -4.26
CA LEU A 47 2.80 -1.54 -5.07
C LEU A 47 1.56 -0.70 -5.38
N GLN A 48 0.44 -1.33 -5.73
CA GLN A 48 -0.83 -0.62 -5.95
C GLN A 48 -1.33 0.07 -4.68
N LYS A 49 -1.20 -0.57 -3.51
CA LYS A 49 -1.58 0.03 -2.23
C LYS A 49 -0.72 1.27 -1.91
N ILE A 50 0.60 1.15 -2.05
CA ILE A 50 1.54 2.25 -1.80
C ILE A 50 1.30 3.41 -2.79
N LYS A 51 1.13 3.11 -4.08
CA LYS A 51 0.81 4.14 -5.10
C LYS A 51 -0.47 4.88 -4.78
N LYS A 52 -1.53 4.19 -4.35
CA LYS A 52 -2.78 4.84 -3.93
C LYS A 52 -2.57 5.77 -2.73
N GLN A 53 -1.74 5.37 -1.76
CA GLN A 53 -1.39 6.22 -0.61
C GLN A 53 -0.58 7.45 -1.03
N SER A 54 0.46 7.28 -1.85
CA SER A 54 1.27 8.39 -2.38
C SER A 54 0.41 9.39 -3.16
N ASN A 55 -0.41 8.90 -4.09
CA ASN A 55 -1.31 9.74 -4.89
C ASN A 55 -2.33 10.51 -4.03
N ALA A 56 -2.72 9.99 -2.86
CA ALA A 56 -3.61 10.70 -1.96
C ALA A 56 -2.87 11.85 -1.26
N ILE A 57 -1.61 11.64 -0.88
CA ILE A 57 -0.76 12.63 -0.20
C ILE A 57 -0.29 13.73 -1.14
N GLU A 58 0.05 13.40 -2.38
CA GLU A 58 0.47 14.37 -3.41
C GLU A 58 -0.61 15.41 -3.71
N LYS A 59 -1.88 15.08 -3.48
CA LYS A 59 -3.01 16.01 -3.65
C LYS A 59 -3.22 16.93 -2.44
N LEU A 60 -2.54 16.66 -1.33
CA LEU A 60 -2.66 17.48 -0.14
C LEU A 60 -1.83 18.76 -0.30
N THR A 61 -2.47 19.90 -0.10
CA THR A 61 -1.81 21.19 -0.04
C THR A 61 -1.56 21.56 1.42
N ARG A 62 -0.32 21.89 1.75
CA ARG A 62 0.02 22.43 3.07
C ARG A 62 -0.48 23.87 3.17
N LYS A 63 -1.39 24.14 4.11
CA LYS A 63 -1.86 25.48 4.46
C LYS A 63 -1.61 25.70 5.96
N ASN A 64 -0.82 26.72 6.29
CA ASN A 64 -0.32 26.96 7.64
C ASN A 64 0.41 25.72 8.22
N SER A 65 -0.02 25.22 9.38
CA SER A 65 0.59 24.07 10.06
C SER A 65 -0.05 22.72 9.70
N PHE A 66 -0.98 22.69 8.75
CA PHE A 66 -1.78 21.49 8.44
C PHE A 66 -1.85 21.22 6.94
N TYR A 67 -2.27 20.01 6.60
CA TYR A 67 -2.51 19.59 5.22
C TYR A 67 -4.00 19.57 4.92
N PHE A 68 -4.37 19.94 3.70
CA PHE A 68 -5.76 19.97 3.24
C PHE A 68 -5.88 19.37 1.86
N LEU A 69 -6.98 18.67 1.61
CA LEU A 69 -7.36 18.30 0.26
C LEU A 69 -8.26 19.40 -0.34
N ASP A 70 -8.19 19.61 -1.66
CA ASP A 70 -9.09 20.54 -2.32
C ASP A 70 -10.56 20.11 -2.12
N ASN A 71 -11.40 21.06 -1.70
CA ASN A 71 -12.80 20.86 -1.30
C ASN A 71 -13.03 20.09 0.02
N ASP A 72 -11.98 19.86 0.81
CA ASP A 72 -12.08 19.32 2.17
C ASP A 72 -11.71 20.39 3.20
N ASN A 73 -12.62 20.64 4.15
CA ASN A 73 -12.42 21.63 5.20
C ASN A 73 -11.77 21.03 6.46
N ASP A 74 -11.71 19.70 6.57
CA ASP A 74 -11.12 19.05 7.71
C ASP A 74 -9.61 18.82 7.46
N PRO A 75 -8.73 19.32 8.37
CA PRO A 75 -7.29 19.21 8.20
C PRO A 75 -6.79 17.79 8.41
N TYR A 76 -5.73 17.45 7.69
CA TYR A 76 -4.95 16.23 7.86
C TYR A 76 -3.79 16.45 8.83
N CYS A 77 -3.41 15.39 9.54
CA CYS A 77 -2.33 15.40 10.53
C CYS A 77 -0.96 15.58 9.85
N PRO A 78 -0.19 16.65 10.18
CA PRO A 78 1.10 16.90 9.54
C PRO A 78 2.12 15.80 9.82
N TYR A 79 2.17 15.29 11.06
CA TYR A 79 3.06 14.18 11.41
C TYR A 79 2.76 12.92 10.59
N CYS A 80 1.49 12.52 10.48
CA CYS A 80 1.13 11.34 9.70
C CYS A 80 1.44 11.50 8.22
N VAL A 81 1.26 12.71 7.67
CA VAL A 81 1.57 12.96 6.26
C VAL A 81 3.08 12.97 6.00
N GLU A 82 3.86 13.67 6.83
CA GLU A 82 5.30 13.88 6.60
C GLU A 82 6.13 12.65 7.01
N VAL A 83 5.84 12.03 8.15
CA VAL A 83 6.63 10.94 8.71
C VAL A 83 6.09 9.57 8.30
N GLU A 84 4.79 9.35 8.49
CA GLU A 84 4.17 8.04 8.26
C GLU A 84 3.70 7.84 6.82
N GLN A 85 3.72 8.89 5.98
CA GLN A 85 3.16 8.88 4.63
C GLN A 85 1.71 8.35 4.62
N LEU A 86 0.89 8.88 5.52
CA LEU A 86 -0.53 8.58 5.67
C LEU A 86 -1.38 9.86 5.70
N ALA A 87 -2.40 9.91 4.84
CA ALA A 87 -3.44 10.93 4.88
C ALA A 87 -4.47 10.60 5.98
N VAL A 88 -4.25 11.13 7.19
CA VAL A 88 -5.15 10.94 8.34
C VAL A 88 -5.80 12.26 8.75
N HIS A 89 -7.13 12.33 8.73
CA HIS A 89 -7.87 13.47 9.26
C HIS A 89 -7.67 13.68 10.75
N LEU A 90 -7.57 14.94 11.15
CA LEU A 90 -7.66 15.34 12.54
C LEU A 90 -9.12 15.44 12.97
N HIS A 91 -9.40 15.10 14.23
CA HIS A 91 -10.71 15.28 14.83
C HIS A 91 -10.72 16.45 15.81
N LYS A 92 -11.78 17.25 15.78
CA LYS A 92 -12.03 18.30 16.77
C LYS A 92 -12.21 17.66 18.14
N THR A 93 -11.45 18.13 19.12
CA THR A 93 -11.64 17.72 20.52
C THR A 93 -12.47 18.75 21.29
N THR A 94 -12.95 18.36 22.46
CA THR A 94 -13.58 19.28 23.43
C THR A 94 -12.56 20.07 24.23
N LYS A 95 -11.26 19.74 24.14
CA LYS A 95 -10.20 20.40 24.89
C LYS A 95 -9.93 21.78 24.32
N ILE A 96 -9.73 22.74 25.23
CA ILE A 96 -9.32 24.11 24.92
C ILE A 96 -7.98 24.37 25.61
N SER A 97 -6.98 24.81 24.85
CA SER A 97 -5.67 25.21 25.39
C SER A 97 -5.30 26.58 24.82
N GLY A 98 -4.88 27.52 25.68
CA GLY A 98 -4.58 28.89 25.27
C GLY A 98 -5.73 29.61 24.54
N GLY A 99 -6.99 29.28 24.90
CA GLY A 99 -8.19 29.82 24.25
C GLY A 99 -8.54 29.17 22.90
N ARG A 100 -7.85 28.10 22.48
CA ARG A 100 -8.03 27.47 21.16
C ARG A 100 -8.52 26.05 21.29
N ARG A 101 -9.40 25.64 20.36
CA ARG A 101 -9.87 24.25 20.25
C ARG A 101 -8.73 23.37 19.77
N MET A 102 -8.45 22.32 20.52
CA MET A 102 -7.44 21.33 20.16
C MET A 102 -8.00 20.32 19.16
N TRP A 103 -7.15 19.86 18.27
CA TRP A 103 -7.42 18.79 17.32
C TRP A 103 -6.54 17.59 17.64
N ALA A 104 -7.07 16.37 17.49
CA ALA A 104 -6.33 15.15 17.79
C ALA A 104 -6.30 14.22 16.58
N CYS A 105 -5.15 13.61 16.35
CA CYS A 105 -5.01 12.56 15.36
C CYS A 105 -5.46 11.21 15.96
N PRO A 106 -6.37 10.47 15.33
CA PRO A 106 -6.79 9.16 15.82
C PRO A 106 -5.67 8.11 15.67
N SER A 107 -4.72 8.32 14.75
CA SER A 107 -3.61 7.41 14.47
C SER A 107 -2.44 7.61 15.45
N CYS A 108 -1.73 8.74 15.37
CA CYS A 108 -0.54 8.99 16.18
C CYS A 108 -0.82 9.62 17.56
N LYS A 109 -2.10 9.89 17.88
CA LYS A 109 -2.55 10.50 19.15
C LYS A 109 -1.97 11.87 19.47
N THR A 110 -1.26 12.50 18.52
CA THR A 110 -0.73 13.86 18.68
C THR A 110 -1.88 14.87 18.68
N GLU A 111 -1.80 15.85 19.58
CA GLU A 111 -2.74 16.96 19.68
C GLU A 111 -2.13 18.24 19.12
N PHE A 112 -2.91 19.00 18.36
CA PHE A 112 -2.50 20.23 17.70
C PHE A 112 -3.44 21.37 18.05
N ALA A 113 -2.89 22.55 18.30
CA ALA A 113 -3.69 23.79 18.36
C ALA A 113 -3.87 24.31 16.93
N TYR A 114 -5.10 24.31 16.42
CA TYR A 114 -5.41 24.84 15.10
C TYR A 114 -5.72 26.34 15.17
N TRP A 115 -5.16 27.10 14.24
CA TRP A 115 -5.47 28.51 14.03
C TRP A 115 -6.44 28.62 12.85
N SER A 116 -7.72 28.89 13.14
CA SER A 116 -8.63 29.48 12.15
C SER A 116 -8.46 30.99 12.28
N GLU A 117 -7.70 31.60 11.37
CA GLU A 117 -7.84 33.04 11.10
C GLU A 117 -9.22 33.30 10.47
#